data_AF-A0A4U9V0E4-F1
#
_entry.id   AF-A0A4U9V0E4-F1
#
_cell.length_a   1.000
_cell.length_b   1.000
_cell.length_c   1.000
_cell.angle_alpha   90.00
_cell.angle_beta   90.00
_cell.angle_gamma   90.00
#
_symmetry.space_group_name_H-M   'P 1'
#
loop_
_entity.id
_entity.type
_entity.pdbx_description
1 polymer ?
#
loop_
_entity_poly.entity_id
_entity_poly.type
_entity_poly.pdbx_seq_one_letter_code
_entity_poly.pdbx_strand_id
1 'polypeptide(L)' 'MSSDQDVLNVTISGFHGRYDGKAIVRGEWVLSHQGRLIKRPFNLELKQGEDGYDALVRTLAQGWLQEAQEIAAQAARL' A
#
# COMPACT_ATOMS: atom_id res chain seq x y z
N MET A 1 -13.98 -10.92 -27.84
CA MET A 1 -14.15 -11.44 -26.46
C MET A 1 -13.02 -10.82 -25.64
N SER A 2 -13.23 -9.62 -25.09
CA SER A 2 -12.23 -9.04 -24.18
C SER A 2 -12.23 -9.92 -22.94
N SER A 3 -11.09 -10.50 -22.58
CA SER A 3 -10.94 -11.10 -21.25
C SER A 3 -11.34 -10.04 -20.23
N ASP A 4 -12.28 -10.37 -19.35
CA ASP A 4 -12.52 -9.60 -18.13
C ASP A 4 -11.25 -9.72 -17.29
N GLN A 5 -10.28 -8.85 -17.56
CA GLN A 5 -9.05 -8.77 -16.79
C GLN A 5 -9.36 -8.05 -15.50
N ASP A 6 -8.88 -8.61 -14.41
CA ASP A 6 -8.93 -7.93 -13.13
C ASP A 6 -8.02 -6.70 -13.18
N VAL A 7 -8.53 -5.57 -12.70
CA VAL A 7 -7.78 -4.31 -12.65
C VAL A 7 -7.68 -3.85 -11.21
N LEU A 8 -6.46 -3.75 -10.71
CA LEU A 8 -6.15 -3.17 -9.41
C LEU A 8 -5.63 -1.74 -9.59
N ASN A 9 -6.40 -0.76 -9.13
CA ASN A 9 -5.98 0.63 -9.05
C ASN A 9 -5.58 0.97 -7.61
N VAL A 10 -4.41 1.59 -7.43
CA VAL A 10 -3.93 1.99 -6.11
C VAL A 10 -3.69 3.49 -6.08
N THR A 11 -4.28 4.18 -5.10
CA THR A 11 -4.07 5.61 -4.86
C THR A 11 -3.28 5.78 -3.58
N ILE A 12 -2.10 6.39 -3.67
CA ILE A 12 -1.24 6.69 -2.52
C ILE A 12 -1.46 8.14 -2.12
N SER A 13 -1.92 8.37 -0.89
CA SER A 13 -2.17 9.69 -0.31
C SER A 13 -1.16 10.08 0.78
N GLY A 14 -0.36 9.13 1.26
CA GLY A 14 0.75 9.38 2.18
C GLY A 14 1.91 8.45 1.87
N PHE A 15 3.08 9.03 1.62
CA PHE A 15 4.33 8.31 1.42
C PHE A 15 5.50 9.20 1.86
N HIS A 16 5.61 9.42 3.17
CA HIS A 16 6.51 10.43 3.73
C HIS A 16 6.96 10.08 5.15
N GLY A 17 8.02 10.73 5.60
CA GLY A 17 8.41 10.76 7.00
C GLY A 17 7.54 11.72 7.81
N ARG A 18 7.36 11.41 9.09
CA ARG A 18 6.73 12.28 10.09
C ARG A 18 7.77 12.71 11.12
N TYR A 19 7.55 13.87 11.73
CA TYR A 19 8.49 14.51 12.66
C TYR A 19 8.86 13.66 13.89
N ASP A 20 8.04 12.66 14.24
CA ASP A 20 8.25 11.73 15.35
C ASP A 20 9.08 10.50 14.97
N GLY A 21 9.79 10.54 13.83
CA GLY A 21 10.64 9.44 13.37
C GLY A 21 9.85 8.27 12.79
N LYS A 22 8.62 8.50 12.30
CA LYS A 22 7.81 7.48 11.62
C LYS A 22 7.80 7.65 10.11
N ALA A 23 7.65 6.55 9.40
CA ALA A 23 7.34 6.48 7.98
C ALA A 23 5.85 6.17 7.81
N ILE A 24 5.16 6.94 6.98
CA ILE A 24 3.72 6.83 6.73
C ILE A 24 3.51 6.33 5.30
N VAL A 25 2.78 5.22 5.16
CA VAL A 25 2.32 4.67 3.88
C VAL A 25 0.80 4.57 3.94
N ARG A 26 0.10 5.43 3.21
CA ARG A 26 -1.36 5.59 3.30
C ARG A 26 -1.99 5.71 1.93
N GLY A 27 -3.17 5.15 1.78
CA GLY A 27 -3.93 5.23 0.56
C GLY A 27 -5.15 4.34 0.57
N GLU A 28 -5.57 4.00 -0.63
CA GLU A 28 -6.65 3.05 -0.87
C GLU A 28 -6.40 2.33 -2.19
N TRP A 29 -6.95 1.13 -2.32
CA TRP A 29 -6.96 0.40 -3.56
C TRP A 29 -8.38 0.00 -3.95
N VAL A 30 -8.60 -0.12 -5.26
CA VAL A 30 -9.86 -0.56 -5.88
C VAL A 30 -9.54 -1.69 -6.84
N LEU A 31 -10.08 -2.88 -6.56
CA LEU A 31 -10.03 -4.03 -7.45
C LEU A 31 -11.35 -4.13 -8.23
N SER A 32 -11.26 -4.09 -9.55
CA SER A 32 -12.34 -4.50 -10.45
C SER A 32 -12.15 -5.98 -10.78
N HIS A 33 -13.08 -6.82 -10.32
CA HIS A 33 -13.07 -8.27 -10.55
C HIS A 33 -14.45 -8.73 -10.99
N GLN A 34 -14.58 -9.22 -12.23
CA GLN A 34 -15.84 -9.75 -12.79
C GLN A 34 -17.05 -8.81 -12.60
N GLY A 35 -16.88 -7.52 -12.86
CA GLY A 35 -17.92 -6.49 -12.69
C GLY A 35 -18.20 -6.07 -11.24
N ARG A 36 -17.49 -6.63 -10.25
CA ARG A 36 -17.54 -6.20 -8.85
C ARG A 36 -16.39 -5.25 -8.55
N LEU A 37 -16.68 -4.18 -7.82
CA LEU A 37 -15.68 -3.24 -7.32
C LEU A 37 -15.47 -3.46 -5.82
N ILE A 38 -14.22 -3.68 -5.43
CA ILE A 38 -13.83 -3.87 -4.03
C ILE A 38 -12.83 -2.78 -3.68
N LYS A 39 -13.20 -1.95 -2.70
CA LYS A 39 -12.40 -0.83 -2.23
C LYS A 39 -11.93 -1.07 -0.80
N ARG A 40 -10.63 -0.90 -0.54
CA ARG A 40 -10.06 -0.99 0.82
C ARG A 40 -9.05 0.12 1.06
N PRO A 41 -9.12 0.81 2.22
CA PRO A 41 -8.08 1.74 2.63
C PRO A 41 -6.90 0.99 3.25
N PHE A 42 -5.73 1.63 3.25
CA PHE A 42 -4.55 1.23 4.02
C PHE A 42 -3.88 2.42 4.68
N ASN A 43 -3.30 2.19 5.86
CA ASN A 43 -2.58 3.20 6.62
C ASN A 43 -1.56 2.53 7.55
N LEU A 44 -0.31 2.45 7.10
CA LEU A 44 0.81 1.91 7.86
C LEU A 44 1.61 3.05 8.48
N GLU A 45 1.92 2.92 9.76
CA GLU A 45 2.91 3.74 10.46
C GLU A 45 4.06 2.83 10.91
N LEU A 46 5.24 3.03 10.34
CA LEU A 46 6.43 2.27 10.71
C LEU A 46 7.41 3.18 11.45
N LYS A 47 8.02 2.70 12.52
CA LYS A 47 9.10 3.43 13.19
C LYS A 47 10.37 3.32 12.33
N GLN A 48 11.04 4.44 12.07
CA GLN A 48 12.36 4.42 11.45
C GLN A 48 13.36 3.77 12.42
N GLY A 49 14.14 2.81 11.92
CA GLY A 49 15.11 2.09 12.75
C GLY A 49 16.32 2.95 13.13
N GLU A 50 16.67 3.89 12.28
CA GLU A 50 17.83 4.78 12.38
C GLU A 50 17.44 6.17 11.89
N ASP A 51 18.20 7.19 12.27
CA ASP A 51 18.03 8.54 11.77
C ASP A 51 18.52 8.66 10.32
N GLY A 52 17.96 9.65 9.60
CA GLY A 52 18.42 10.04 8.27
C GLY A 52 17.52 9.60 7.13
N TYR A 53 17.68 10.28 6.00
CA TYR A 53 16.81 10.11 4.83
C TYR A 53 16.91 8.70 4.22
N ASP A 54 18.10 8.11 4.20
CA ASP A 54 18.29 6.76 3.67
C ASP A 54 17.54 5.72 4.51
N ALA A 55 17.54 5.87 5.84
CA ALA A 55 16.77 5.02 6.74
C ALA A 55 15.27 5.20 6.51
N LEU A 56 14.79 6.44 6.35
CA LEU A 56 13.40 6.74 6.00
C LEU A 56 12.97 6.03 4.70
N VAL A 57 13.75 6.17 3.62
CA VAL A 57 13.42 5.57 2.32
C VAL A 57 13.37 4.04 2.43
N ARG A 58 14.31 3.43 3.17
CA ARG A 58 14.29 1.99 3.45
C ARG A 58 13.03 1.58 4.22
N THR A 59 12.65 2.33 5.25
CA THR A 59 11.42 2.05 6.03
C THR A 59 10.14 2.24 5.20
N LEU A 60 10.09 3.25 4.32
CA LEU A 60 8.97 3.44 3.39
C LEU A 60 8.85 2.27 2.39
N ALA A 61 9.97 1.79 1.85
CA ALA A 61 10.00 0.64 0.96
C ALA A 61 9.53 -0.64 1.67
N GLN A 62 9.92 -0.84 2.93
CA GLN A 62 9.43 -1.95 3.76
C GLN A 62 7.91 -1.86 3.97
N GLY A 63 7.39 -0.69 4.32
CA GLY A 63 5.95 -0.47 4.47
C GLY A 63 5.17 -0.73 3.19
N TRP A 64 5.71 -0.30 2.05
CA TRP A 64 5.09 -0.57 0.75
C TRP A 64 5.07 -2.06 0.38
N LEU A 65 6.17 -2.78 0.64
CA LEU A 65 6.22 -4.23 0.43
C LEU A 65 5.22 -4.97 1.32
N GLN A 66 5.11 -4.57 2.59
CA GLN A 66 4.11 -5.13 3.51
C GLN A 66 2.69 -4.90 3.00
N GLU A 67 2.35 -3.68 2.58
CA GLU A 67 1.02 -3.39 2.03
C GLU A 67 0.75 -4.18 0.74
N ALA A 68 1.73 -4.29 -0.17
CA ALA A 68 1.57 -5.07 -1.39
C ALA A 68 1.27 -6.56 -1.09
N GLN A 69 1.89 -7.13 -0.05
CA GLN A 69 1.60 -8.49 0.41
C GLN A 69 0.19 -8.61 0.99
N GLU A 70 -0.27 -7.62 1.76
CA GLU A 70 -1.63 -7.58 2.29
C GLU A 70 -2.69 -7.46 1.18
N ILE A 71 -2.44 -6.61 0.17
CA ILE A 71 -3.31 -6.50 -1.01
C ILE A 71 -3.39 -7.84 -1.74
N ALA A 72 -2.26 -8.50 -1.99
CA ALA A 72 -2.23 -9.80 -2.65
C ALA A 72 -2.98 -10.87 -1.85
N ALA A 73 -2.81 -10.92 -0.53
CA ALA A 73 -3.51 -11.85 0.35
C ALA A 73 -5.03 -11.59 0.39
N GLN A 74 -5.46 -10.33 0.31
CA GLN A 74 -6.86 -9.96 0.24
C GLN A 74 -7.46 -10.28 -1.14
N ALA A 75 -6.74 -9.98 -2.21
CA ALA A 75 -7.17 -10.24 -3.58
C ALA A 75 -7.32 -11.74 -3.86
N ALA A 76 -6.42 -12.58 -3.33
CA ALA A 76 -6.48 -14.04 -3.48
C ALA A 76 -7.66 -14.72 -2.76
N ARG A 77 -8.41 -13.99 -1.91
CA ARG A 77 -9.57 -14.51 -1.16
C ARG A 77 -10.92 -14.12 -1.77
N LEU A 78 -10.90 -13.47 -2.94
CA LEU A 78 -12.07 -13.00 -3.66
C LEU A 78 -12.45 -13.98 -4.78
#